data_AF-A0A0G0C584-F1
#
_entry.id   AF-A0A0G0C584-F1
#
_cell.length_a   1.000
_cell.length_b   1.000
_cell.length_c   1.000
_cell.angle_alpha   90.00
_cell.angle_beta   90.00
_cell.angle_gamma   90.00
#
_symmetry.space_group_name_H-M   'P 1'
#
loop_
_entity.id
_entity.type
_entity.pdbx_description
1 polymer ?
#
loop_
_entity_poly.entity_id
_entity_poly.type
_entity_poly.pdbx_seq_one_letter_code
_entity_poly.pdbx_strand_id
1 'polypeptide(L)'
;MQNKIILSIVIFFAVSFFFLAQTERKQYLQSNQWFLSFENPTEENISFIIDNQDKKQNFHWEYWRDLEKITEGNLEIEKNSNQIIHINPIRIQEKRKNIIKVLTGEKEKEIYKIY
;
A
#
# COMPACT_ATOMS: atom_id res chain seq x y z
N MET A 1 -43.13 17.66 22.37
CA MET A 1 -42.18 17.86 21.24
C MET A 1 -40.76 17.39 21.59
N GLN A 2 -40.22 17.72 22.77
CA GLN A 2 -38.89 17.25 23.21
C GLN A 2 -38.69 15.73 23.09
N ASN A 3 -39.65 14.90 23.53
CA ASN A 3 -39.53 13.44 23.44
C ASN A 3 -39.41 12.93 21.99
N LYS A 4 -40.00 13.63 21.01
CA LYS A 4 -39.88 13.27 19.59
C LYS A 4 -38.50 13.62 19.03
N ILE A 5 -37.91 14.73 19.50
CA ILE A 5 -36.55 15.16 19.13
C ILE A 5 -35.51 14.18 19.71
N ILE A 6 -35.65 13.84 20.99
CA ILE A 6 -34.76 12.87 21.66
C ILE A 6 -34.82 11.51 20.95
N LEU A 7 -36.03 11.03 20.62
CA LEU A 7 -36.21 9.78 19.89
C LEU A 7 -35.53 9.81 18.51
N SER A 8 -35.67 10.92 17.77
CA SER A 8 -35.02 11.10 16.46
C SER A 8 -33.50 11.02 16.57
N ILE A 9 -32.91 11.68 17.57
CA ILE A 9 -31.46 11.66 17.81
C ILE A 9 -30.98 10.24 18.10
N VAL A 10 -31.69 9.50 18.97
CA VAL A 10 -31.33 8.11 19.31
C VAL A 10 -31.37 7.20 18.08
N ILE A 11 -32.40 7.34 17.23
CA ILE A 11 -32.50 6.58 15.98
C ILE A 11 -31.34 6.92 15.04
N PHE A 12 -31.04 8.21 14.87
CA PHE A 12 -29.93 8.63 14.03
C PHE A 12 -28.58 8.10 14.53
N PHE A 13 -28.39 8.08 15.86
CA PHE A 13 -27.19 7.54 16.48
C PHE A 13 -27.06 6.03 16.26
N ALA A 14 -28.15 5.28 16.41
CA ALA A 14 -28.17 3.83 16.16
C ALA A 14 -27.87 3.50 14.69
N VAL A 15 -28.44 4.27 13.75
CA VAL A 15 -28.18 4.11 12.31
C VAL A 15 -26.71 4.42 11.99
N SER A 16 -26.14 5.49 12.56
CA SER A 16 -24.72 5.83 12.38
C SER A 16 -23.79 4.73 12.88
N PHE A 17 -24.07 4.15 14.05
CA PHE A 17 -23.28 3.03 14.57
C PHE A 17 -23.40 1.78 13.69
N PHE A 18 -24.61 1.46 13.23
CA PHE A 18 -24.81 0.32 12.34
C PHE A 18 -24.07 0.51 11.01
N PHE A 19 -24.15 1.71 10.44
CA PHE A 19 -23.43 2.06 9.22
C PHE A 19 -21.91 1.92 9.40
N LEU A 20 -21.37 2.46 10.50
CA LEU A 20 -19.94 2.38 10.82
C LEU A 20 -19.49 0.92 10.96
N ALA A 21 -20.21 0.11 11.73
CA ALA A 21 -19.90 -1.31 11.91
C ALA A 21 -19.92 -2.09 10.59
N GLN A 22 -20.85 -1.75 9.68
CA GLN A 22 -20.90 -2.36 8.36
C GLN A 22 -19.72 -1.95 7.47
N THR A 23 -19.28 -0.69 7.55
CA THR A 23 -18.11 -0.21 6.80
C THR A 23 -16.80 -0.82 7.29
N GLU A 24 -16.60 -0.91 8.61
CA GLU A 24 -15.40 -1.52 9.21
C GLU A 24 -15.28 -3.00 8.84
N ARG A 25 -16.40 -3.74 8.84
CA ARG A 25 -16.41 -5.15 8.42
C ARG A 25 -15.94 -5.34 6.97
N LYS A 26 -16.26 -4.41 6.07
CA LYS A 26 -15.78 -4.45 4.67
C LYS A 26 -14.28 -4.15 4.58
N GLN A 27 -13.78 -3.22 5.39
CA GLN A 27 -12.35 -2.91 5.46
C GLN A 27 -11.53 -4.10 6.00
N TYR A 28 -12.04 -4.83 6.99
CA TYR A 28 -11.37 -6.02 7.52
C TYR A 28 -11.33 -7.19 6.53
N LEU A 29 -12.36 -7.36 5.69
CA LEU A 29 -12.37 -8.34 4.60
C LEU A 29 -11.31 -8.05 3.52
N GLN A 30 -10.82 -6.82 3.44
CA GLN A 30 -9.73 -6.40 2.58
C GLN A 30 -8.34 -6.84 3.09
N SER A 31 -8.26 -7.53 4.24
CA SER A 31 -7.01 -8.03 4.84
C SER A 31 -6.23 -9.07 4.03
N ASN A 32 -6.77 -9.60 2.92
CA ASN A 32 -6.01 -10.47 2.01
C ASN A 32 -5.46 -9.65 0.82
N GLN A 33 -4.65 -8.64 1.13
CA GLN A 33 -3.94 -7.86 0.11
C GLN A 33 -2.54 -7.53 0.59
N TRP A 34 -1.71 -7.08 -0.34
CA TRP A 34 -0.38 -6.57 -0.02
C TRP A 34 -0.31 -5.09 -0.40
N PHE A 35 0.60 -4.34 0.19
CA PHE A 35 0.78 -2.91 -0.04
C PHE A 35 2.19 -2.62 -0.52
N LEU A 36 2.33 -1.55 -1.30
CA LEU A 36 3.59 -1.05 -1.84
C LEU A 36 3.69 0.44 -1.52
N SER A 37 4.75 0.85 -0.84
CA SER A 37 4.98 2.25 -0.49
C SER A 37 6.46 2.58 -0.46
N PHE A 38 6.82 3.85 -0.60
CA PHE A 38 8.18 4.29 -0.27
C PHE A 38 8.40 4.24 1.24
N GLU A 39 9.60 3.87 1.66
CA GLU A 39 10.00 3.95 3.07
C GLU A 39 10.01 5.42 3.53
N ASN A 40 10.68 6.28 2.76
CA ASN A 40 10.65 7.71 2.95
C ASN A 40 10.32 8.44 1.62
N PRO A 41 9.14 9.07 1.49
CA PRO A 41 8.74 9.75 0.27
C PRO A 41 9.53 11.05 0.00
N THR A 42 10.23 11.63 0.98
CA THR A 42 10.95 12.90 0.81
C THR A 42 12.45 12.71 0.53
N GLU A 43 13.06 11.65 1.03
CA GLU A 43 14.50 11.37 0.84
C GLU A 43 14.86 10.95 -0.58
N GLU A 44 15.99 11.40 -1.10
CA GLU A 44 16.49 11.03 -2.44
C GLU A 44 16.80 9.54 -2.60
N ASN A 45 16.96 8.81 -1.49
CA ASN A 45 17.14 7.36 -1.54
C ASN A 45 15.87 6.65 -2.01
N ILE A 46 16.06 5.61 -2.83
CA ILE A 46 14.95 4.79 -3.34
C ILE A 46 14.89 3.54 -2.47
N SER A 47 14.21 3.69 -1.33
CA SER A 47 13.80 2.58 -0.48
C SER A 47 12.30 2.38 -0.57
N PHE A 48 11.85 1.14 -0.62
CA PHE A 48 10.43 0.81 -0.64
C PHE A 48 10.10 -0.38 0.23
N ILE A 49 8.83 -0.45 0.63
CA ILE A 49 8.29 -1.44 1.54
C ILE A 49 7.23 -2.23 0.76
N ILE A 50 7.32 -3.55 0.85
CA ILE A 50 6.23 -4.46 0.50
C ILE A 50 5.67 -5.00 1.82
N ASP A 51 4.42 -4.65 2.14
CA ASP A 51 3.69 -5.17 3.31
C ASP A 51 2.71 -6.26 2.84
N ASN A 52 2.92 -7.50 3.26
CA ASN A 52 2.12 -8.63 2.81
C ASN A 52 1.10 -9.05 3.88
N GLN A 53 -0.19 -8.84 3.60
CA GLN A 53 -1.28 -9.40 4.41
C GLN A 53 -1.99 -10.56 3.69
N ASP A 54 -1.56 -10.88 2.45
CA ASP A 54 -2.09 -11.98 1.64
C ASP A 54 -1.39 -13.32 1.98
N LYS A 55 -1.94 -14.44 1.48
CA LYS A 55 -1.34 -15.77 1.60
C LYS A 55 -0.20 -16.03 0.61
N LYS A 56 -0.12 -15.22 -0.46
CA LYS A 56 0.95 -15.31 -1.46
C LYS A 56 2.25 -14.85 -0.83
N GLN A 57 3.33 -15.61 -1.02
CA GLN A 57 4.61 -15.30 -0.39
C GLN A 57 5.67 -14.85 -1.39
N ASN A 58 5.55 -15.24 -2.65
CA ASN A 58 6.54 -14.90 -3.67
C ASN A 58 6.23 -13.54 -4.32
N PHE A 59 7.20 -12.64 -4.26
CA PHE A 59 7.17 -11.33 -4.88
C PHE A 59 8.36 -11.17 -5.81
N HIS A 60 8.09 -10.74 -7.03
CA HIS A 60 9.09 -10.26 -7.97
C HIS A 60 9.00 -8.74 -8.01
N TRP A 61 10.13 -8.06 -7.88
CA TRP A 61 10.17 -6.60 -7.93
C TRP A 61 11.17 -6.13 -8.98
N GLU A 62 10.85 -5.01 -9.61
CA GLU A 62 11.68 -4.35 -10.61
C GLU A 62 11.78 -2.87 -10.28
N TYR A 63 12.99 -2.32 -10.43
CA TYR A 63 13.24 -0.89 -10.40
C TYR A 63 13.59 -0.39 -11.79
N TRP A 64 12.83 0.58 -12.24
CA TRP A 64 12.99 1.24 -13.53
C TRP A 64 13.29 2.72 -13.33
N ARG A 65 14.09 3.25 -14.25
CA ARG A 65 14.36 4.68 -14.37
C ARG A 65 14.00 5.10 -15.79
N ASP A 66 12.99 5.96 -15.88
CA ASP A 66 12.32 6.33 -17.13
C ASP A 66 11.80 5.11 -17.90
N LEU A 67 12.57 4.58 -18.85
CA LEU A 67 12.26 3.39 -19.65
C LEU A 67 13.29 2.26 -19.49
N GLU A 68 14.32 2.47 -18.68
CA GLU A 68 15.41 1.52 -18.48
C GLU A 68 15.21 0.73 -17.18
N LYS A 69 15.23 -0.60 -17.26
CA LYS A 69 15.24 -1.46 -16.09
C LYS A 69 16.64 -1.44 -15.48
N ILE A 70 16.73 -0.98 -14.24
CA ILE A 70 18.00 -0.79 -13.55
C ILE A 70 18.39 -2.04 -12.75
N THR A 71 17.44 -2.61 -12.01
CA THR A 71 17.66 -3.82 -11.21
C THR A 71 16.33 -4.49 -10.88
N GLU A 72 16.40 -5.74 -10.48
CA GLU A 72 15.26 -6.58 -10.13
C GLU A 72 15.64 -7.61 -9.07
N GLY A 73 14.64 -8.21 -8.45
CA GLY A 73 14.85 -9.28 -7.49
C GLY A 73 13.60 -10.08 -7.20
N ASN A 74 13.82 -11.22 -6.56
CA ASN A 74 12.76 -12.06 -6.02
C ASN A 74 12.95 -12.15 -4.51
N LEU A 75 11.85 -12.16 -3.79
CA LEU A 75 11.85 -12.32 -2.34
C LEU A 75 10.58 -13.02 -1.88
N GLU A 76 10.70 -13.67 -0.73
CA GLU A 76 9.60 -14.34 -0.06
C GLU A 76 9.21 -13.52 1.17
N ILE A 77 7.94 -13.09 1.25
CA ILE A 77 7.39 -12.36 2.40
C ILE A 77 6.27 -13.19 2.99
N GLU A 78 6.44 -13.60 4.25
CA GLU A 78 5.41 -14.31 4.99
C GLU A 78 4.15 -13.46 5.17
N LYS A 79 3.02 -14.13 5.43
CA LYS A 79 1.76 -13.44 5.71
C LYS A 79 1.89 -12.60 6.99
N ASN A 80 1.35 -11.38 6.95
CA ASN A 80 1.40 -10.35 7.99
C ASN A 80 2.84 -9.89 8.31
N SER A 81 3.72 -9.90 7.30
CA SER A 81 5.10 -9.45 7.41
C SER A 81 5.40 -8.43 6.32
N ASN A 82 6.47 -7.65 6.52
CA ASN A 82 6.94 -6.69 5.55
C ASN A 82 8.43 -6.87 5.26
N GLN A 83 8.86 -6.38 4.10
CA GLN A 83 10.27 -6.30 3.75
C GLN A 83 10.58 -4.92 3.20
N ILE A 84 11.73 -4.38 3.60
CA ILE A 84 12.26 -3.12 3.12
C ILE A 84 13.38 -3.44 2.13
N ILE A 85 13.27 -2.88 0.92
CA ILE A 85 14.25 -3.04 -0.14
C ILE A 85 14.94 -1.70 -0.33
N HIS A 86 16.25 -1.69 -0.11
CA HIS A 86 17.11 -0.52 -0.31
C HIS A 86 17.77 -0.61 -1.69
N ILE A 87 17.51 0.37 -2.56
CA ILE A 87 18.19 0.48 -3.84
C ILE A 87 19.35 1.46 -3.66
N ASN A 88 20.58 0.95 -3.84
CA ASN A 88 21.76 1.80 -3.75
C ASN A 88 21.64 3.00 -4.71
N PRO A 89 21.93 4.22 -4.24
CA PRO A 89 21.78 5.42 -5.04
C PRO A 89 22.74 5.40 -6.22
N ILE A 90 22.22 5.20 -7.42
CA ILE A 90 22.96 5.48 -8.66
C ILE A 90 22.88 7.00 -8.84
N ARG A 91 24.02 7.68 -8.69
CA ARG A 91 24.22 9.14 -8.82
C ARG A 91 23.07 9.82 -9.57
N ILE A 92 22.20 10.47 -8.81
CA ILE A 92 21.06 11.22 -9.31
C ILE A 92 21.60 12.56 -9.79
N GLN A 93 21.96 12.65 -11.07
CA GLN A 93 22.45 13.91 -11.65
C GLN A 93 21.36 14.68 -12.38
N GLU A 94 20.19 14.07 -12.63
CA GLU A 94 19.12 14.66 -13.41
C GLU A 94 17.75 14.28 -12.84
N LYS A 95 16.78 15.16 -13.10
CA LYS A 95 15.39 14.90 -12.77
C LYS A 95 14.85 13.74 -13.61
N ARG A 96 14.52 12.60 -12.98
CA ARG A 96 14.12 11.37 -13.68
C ARG A 96 12.96 10.69 -12.98
N LYS A 97 12.12 10.02 -13.77
CA LYS A 97 10.99 9.25 -13.26
C LYS A 97 11.49 7.91 -12.74
N ASN A 98 11.37 7.68 -11.45
CA ASN A 98 11.67 6.41 -10.81
C ASN A 98 10.38 5.60 -10.67
N ILE A 99 10.39 4.35 -11.09
CA ILE A 99 9.22 3.46 -11.08
C ILE A 99 9.62 2.17 -10.39
N ILE A 100 8.83 1.76 -9.41
CA ILE A 100 8.97 0.47 -8.75
C ILE A 100 7.75 -0.35 -9.10
N LYS A 101 7.96 -1.53 -9.66
CA LYS A 101 6.92 -2.49 -9.99
C LYS A 101 7.08 -3.72 -9.13
N VAL A 102 5.99 -4.22 -8.58
CA VAL A 102 5.98 -5.45 -7.80
C VAL A 102 4.88 -6.36 -8.32
N LEU A 103 5.23 -7.61 -8.60
CA LEU A 103 4.35 -8.64 -9.14
C LEU A 103 4.24 -9.80 -8.15
N THR A 104 3.01 -10.27 -7.91
CA THR A 104 2.75 -11.51 -7.15
C THR A 104 1.57 -12.31 -7.71
N GLY A 105 1.87 -13.45 -8.32
CA GLY A 105 0.94 -14.19 -9.18
C GLY A 105 0.46 -13.29 -10.33
N GLU A 106 -0.85 -13.04 -10.40
CA GLU A 106 -1.46 -12.20 -11.45
C GLU A 106 -1.64 -10.71 -11.07
N LYS A 107 -1.19 -10.29 -9.87
CA LYS A 107 -1.39 -8.91 -9.39
C LYS A 107 -0.09 -8.13 -9.49
N GLU A 108 -0.14 -6.99 -10.18
CA GLU A 108 0.93 -5.99 -10.25
C GLU A 108 0.52 -4.73 -9.48
N LYS A 109 1.44 -4.11 -8.76
CA LYS A 109 1.30 -2.74 -8.26
C LYS A 109 2.56 -1.95 -8.60
N GLU A 110 2.35 -0.66 -8.82
CA GLU A 110 3.42 0.29 -9.11
C GLU A 110 3.35 1.52 -8.19
N ILE A 111 4.52 2.05 -7.86
CA ILE A 111 4.68 3.36 -7.23
C ILE A 111 5.75 4.15 -7.99
N TYR A 112 5.60 5.48 -8.01
CA TYR A 112 6.50 6.36 -8.74
C TYR A 112 7.00 7.50 -7.88
N LYS A 113 8.23 7.93 -8.17
CA LYS A 113 8.88 9.08 -7.54
C LYS A 113 9.59 9.89 -8.60
N ILE A 114 9.30 11.19 -8.66
CA ILE A 114 9.96 12.11 -9.57
C ILE A 114 10.93 12.93 -8.73
N TYR A 115 12.20 12.80 -9.07
CA TYR A 115 13.23 13.76 -8.65
C TYR A 115 13.51 14.69 -9.80
#